data_AF-A0A7C3SJH4-F1
#
_entry.id   AF-A0A7C3SJH4-F1
#
_cell.length_a   1.000
_cell.length_b   1.000
_cell.length_c   1.000
_cell.angle_alpha   90.00
_cell.angle_beta   90.00
_cell.angle_gamma   90.00
#
_symmetry.space_group_name_H-M   'P 1'
#
loop_
_entity.id
_entity.type
_entity.pdbx_description
1 polymer ?
#
loop_
_entity_poly.entity_id
_entity_poly.type
_entity_poly.pdbx_seq_one_letter_code
_entity_poly.pdbx_strand_id
1 'polypeptide(L)'
;MTRKEATPPTFEEALKRLEEVLEALEHGNLNLEESLKAFEEGVGLVRFCHEKLDEVERRVELLLKDNAGRFFTRPFPEEEGEGGEQ
;
A
#
# COMPACT_ATOMS: atom_id res chain seq x y z
N MET A 1 19.98 -22.08 4.50
CA MET A 1 19.33 -21.39 3.36
C MET A 1 18.87 -20.05 3.85
N THR A 2 19.54 -18.96 3.46
CA THR A 2 19.22 -17.60 3.86
C THR A 2 18.00 -17.12 3.07
N ARG A 3 16.86 -16.94 3.75
CA ARG A 3 15.64 -16.37 3.17
C ARG A 3 15.96 -14.91 2.82
N LYS A 4 16.03 -14.61 1.52
CA LYS A 4 16.20 -13.24 1.02
C LYS A 4 14.95 -12.46 1.41
N GLU A 5 15.08 -11.54 2.36
CA GLU A 5 13.99 -10.64 2.72
C GLU A 5 13.72 -9.73 1.51
N ALA A 6 12.54 -9.88 0.91
CA ALA A 6 12.12 -9.05 -0.20
C ALA A 6 11.60 -7.73 0.38
N THR A 7 12.36 -6.66 0.20
CA THR A 7 11.88 -5.30 0.45
C THR A 7 10.66 -5.04 -0.44
N PRO A 8 9.57 -4.46 0.11
CA PRO A 8 8.42 -4.09 -0.71
C PRO A 8 8.84 -3.07 -1.78
N PRO A 9 8.24 -3.12 -2.98
CA PRO A 9 8.58 -2.21 -4.08
C PRO A 9 8.24 -0.76 -3.73
N THR A 10 8.87 0.21 -4.41
CA THR A 10 8.42 1.61 -4.35
C THR A 10 7.15 1.82 -5.18
N PHE A 11 6.49 2.98 -5.02
CA PHE A 11 5.33 3.33 -5.82
C PHE A 11 5.67 3.37 -7.32
N GLU A 12 6.80 4.00 -7.67
CA GLU A 12 7.26 4.13 -9.06
C GLU A 12 7.62 2.78 -9.67
N GLU A 13 8.24 1.89 -8.89
CA GLU A 13 8.54 0.52 -9.32
C GLU A 13 7.26 -0.28 -9.57
N ALA A 14 6.28 -0.20 -8.67
CA ALA A 14 5.00 -0.89 -8.83
C ALA A 14 4.20 -0.34 -10.00
N LEU A 15 4.21 0.98 -10.21
CA LEU A 15 3.53 1.63 -11.34
C LEU A 15 4.15 1.22 -12.67
N LYS A 16 5.47 1.27 -12.78
CA LYS A 16 6.19 0.80 -13.97
C LYS A 16 5.89 -0.67 -14.26
N ARG A 17 5.88 -1.51 -13.21
CA ARG A 17 5.55 -2.93 -13.37
C ARG A 17 4.12 -3.14 -13.86
N LEU A 18 3.18 -2.32 -13.40
CA LEU A 18 1.79 -2.37 -13.85
C LEU A 18 1.68 -2.01 -15.34
N GLU A 19 2.41 -1.00 -15.80
CA GLU A 19 2.48 -0.64 -17.23
C GLU A 19 3.00 -1.82 -18.07
N GLU A 20 4.08 -2.47 -17.65
CA GLU A 20 4.62 -3.66 -18.34
C GLU A 20 3.60 -4.82 -18.39
N VAL A 21 2.85 -5.03 -17.31
CA VAL A 21 1.79 -6.06 -17.25
C VAL A 21 0.65 -5.73 -18.22
N LEU A 22 0.24 -4.47 -18.28
CA LEU A 22 -0.80 -4.01 -19.22
C LEU A 22 -0.33 -4.17 -20.66
N GLU A 23 0.89 -3.76 -20.98
CA GLU A 23 1.48 -3.98 -22.30
C GLU A 23 1.45 -5.47 -22.66
N ALA A 24 1.89 -6.35 -21.76
CA ALA A 24 1.90 -7.79 -22.03
C ALA A 24 0.49 -8.36 -22.32
N LEU A 25 -0.53 -7.88 -21.58
CA LEU A 25 -1.92 -8.26 -21.80
C LEU A 25 -2.46 -7.74 -23.14
N GLU A 26 -2.12 -6.51 -23.53
CA GLU A 26 -2.57 -5.89 -24.78
C GLU A 26 -1.93 -6.51 -26.03
N HIS A 27 -0.67 -6.95 -25.94
CA HIS A 27 0.02 -7.60 -27.06
C HIS A 27 -0.59 -8.97 -27.42
N GLY A 28 -1.39 -9.58 -26.55
CA GLY A 28 -2.19 -10.77 -26.85
C GLY A 28 -1.39 -12.04 -27.15
N ASN A 29 -0.10 -12.06 -26.83
CA ASN A 29 0.80 -13.20 -27.10
C ASN A 29 0.95 -14.16 -25.89
N LEU A 30 0.14 -13.94 -24.84
CA LEU A 30 0.11 -14.77 -23.63
C LEU A 30 -0.88 -15.92 -23.81
N ASN A 31 -0.52 -17.11 -23.33
CA ASN A 31 -1.49 -18.18 -23.19
C ASN A 31 -2.46 -17.89 -22.03
N LEU A 32 -3.49 -18.75 -21.86
CA LEU A 32 -4.52 -18.54 -20.84
C LEU A 32 -3.95 -18.47 -19.41
N GLU A 33 -3.00 -19.33 -19.07
CA GLU A 33 -2.40 -19.37 -17.73
C GLU A 33 -1.53 -18.14 -17.48
N GLU A 34 -0.77 -17.71 -18.48
CA GLU A 34 0.04 -16.49 -18.43
C GLU A 34 -0.84 -15.23 -18.32
N SER A 35 -1.95 -15.20 -19.06
CA SER A 35 -2.92 -14.10 -19.01
C SER A 35 -3.55 -13.97 -17.62
N LEU A 36 -3.90 -15.10 -17.00
CA LEU A 36 -4.42 -15.11 -15.63
C LEU A 36 -3.38 -14.62 -14.62
N LYS A 37 -2.13 -15.07 -14.73
CA LYS A 37 -1.04 -14.60 -13.85
C LYS A 37 -0.78 -13.10 -13.99
N ALA A 38 -0.72 -12.61 -15.23
CA ALA A 38 -0.55 -11.19 -15.51
C ALA A 38 -1.72 -10.36 -14.95
N PHE A 39 -2.96 -10.85 -15.08
CA PHE A 39 -4.13 -10.19 -14.51
C PHE A 39 -4.07 -10.14 -12.97
N GLU A 40 -3.77 -11.26 -12.30
CA GLU A 40 -3.63 -11.33 -10.84
C GLU A 40 -2.52 -10.39 -10.34
N GLU A 41 -1.37 -10.37 -11.02
CA GLU A 41 -0.28 -9.44 -10.74
C GLU A 41 -0.74 -7.98 -10.88
N GLY A 42 -1.41 -7.64 -11.99
CA GLY A 42 -1.95 -6.31 -12.23
C GLY A 42 -2.91 -5.84 -11.15
N VAL A 43 -3.84 -6.70 -10.71
CA VAL A 43 -4.75 -6.40 -9.61
C VAL A 43 -3.99 -6.14 -8.31
N GLY A 44 -2.96 -6.93 -8.02
CA GLY A 44 -2.09 -6.73 -6.86
C GLY A 44 -1.37 -5.37 -6.89
N LEU A 45 -0.80 -5.01 -8.05
CA LEU A 45 -0.10 -3.74 -8.24
C LEU A 45 -1.03 -2.54 -8.12
N VAL A 46 -2.24 -2.60 -8.70
CA VAL A 46 -3.25 -1.55 -8.56
C VAL A 46 -3.61 -1.33 -7.09
N ARG A 47 -3.85 -2.40 -6.34
CA ARG A 47 -4.14 -2.31 -4.91
C ARG A 47 -2.99 -1.67 -4.13
N PHE A 48 -1.76 -2.10 -4.39
CA PHE A 48 -0.58 -1.52 -3.76
C PHE A 48 -0.44 -0.01 -4.03
N CYS A 49 -0.61 0.40 -5.29
CA CYS A 49 -0.53 1.81 -5.67
C CYS A 49 -1.61 2.64 -4.97
N HIS A 50 -2.85 2.14 -4.91
CA HIS A 50 -3.93 2.80 -4.16
C HIS A 50 -3.60 2.95 -2.68
N GLU A 51 -3.16 1.87 -2.01
CA GLU A 51 -2.81 1.92 -0.59
C GLU A 51 -1.70 2.95 -0.29
N LYS A 52 -0.75 3.11 -1.22
CA LYS A 52 0.31 4.12 -1.12
C LYS A 52 -0.19 5.55 -1.30
N LEU A 53 -1.09 5.78 -2.26
CA LEU A 53 -1.71 7.10 -2.45
C LEU A 53 -2.54 7.48 -1.22
N ASP A 54 -3.33 6.56 -0.69
CA ASP A 54 -4.13 6.78 0.52
C ASP A 54 -3.26 7.11 1.74
N GLU A 55 -2.09 6.47 1.87
CA GLU A 55 -1.11 6.77 2.92
C GLU A 55 -0.60 8.22 2.81
N VAL A 56 -0.27 8.66 1.59
CA VAL A 56 0.22 10.01 1.32
C VAL A 56 -0.88 11.04 1.56
N GLU A 57 -2.11 10.78 1.10
CA GLU A 57 -3.26 11.67 1.29
C GLU A 57 -3.52 11.94 2.78
N ARG A 58 -3.59 10.88 3.59
CA ARG A 58 -3.74 11.03 5.06
C ARG A 58 -2.64 11.86 5.69
N ARG A 59 -1.39 11.70 5.23
CA ARG A 59 -0.25 12.48 5.74
C ARG A 59 -0.37 13.96 5.35
N VAL A 60 -0.79 14.25 4.11
CA VAL A 60 -1.03 15.61 3.64
C VAL A 60 -2.16 16.26 4.44
N GLU A 61 -3.26 15.55 4.70
CA GLU A 61 -4.37 16.07 5.51
C GLU A 61 -3.94 16.47 6.93
N LEU A 62 -3.09 15.66 7.58
CA LEU A 62 -2.55 16.00 8.90
C LEU A 62 -1.71 17.28 8.85
N LEU A 63 -0.81 17.41 7.86
CA LEU A 63 0.03 18.60 7.69
C LEU A 63 -0.79 19.86 7.39
N LEU A 64 -1.89 19.74 6.63
CA LEU A 64 -2.79 20.87 6.37
C LEU A 64 -3.58 21.27 7.63
N LYS A 65 -4.03 20.29 8.42
CA LYS A 65 -4.66 20.55 9.74
C LYS A 65 -3.69 21.27 10.69
N ASP A 66 -2.41 20.92 10.64
CA ASP A 66 -1.35 21.58 11.40
C ASP A 66 -1.09 23.02 10.92
N ASN A 67 -0.96 23.24 9.61
CA ASN A 67 -0.69 24.58 9.04
C ASN A 67 -1.87 25.55 9.17
N ALA A 68 -3.10 25.03 9.32
CA ALA A 68 -4.30 25.80 9.63
C ALA A 68 -4.51 26.04 11.15
N GLY A 69 -3.57 25.62 12.00
CA GLY A 69 -3.47 26.04 13.40
C GLY A 69 -4.41 25.34 14.39
N ARG A 70 -4.88 24.11 14.13
CA ARG A 70 -5.71 23.36 15.08
C ARG A 70 -5.09 22.01 15.45
N PHE A 71 -4.84 21.83 16.75
CA PHE A 71 -4.38 20.57 17.32
C PHE A 71 -5.49 19.52 17.34
N PHE A 72 -5.12 18.27 17.08
CA PHE A 72 -5.86 17.12 17.59
C PHE A 72 -4.99 16.38 18.61
N THR A 73 -5.48 16.26 19.84
CA THR A 73 -4.95 15.32 20.82
C THR A 73 -5.45 13.93 20.48
N ARG A 74 -4.56 12.96 20.28
CA ARG A 74 -4.94 11.55 20.32
C ARG A 74 -4.83 11.09 21.78
N PRO A 75 -5.90 10.58 22.41
CA PRO A 75 -5.80 9.92 23.71
C PRO A 75 -4.75 8.83 23.62
N PHE A 76 -3.88 8.77 24.63
CA PHE A 76 -3.02 7.61 24.80
C PHE A 76 -3.94 6.40 25.04
N PRO A 77 -3.76 5.25 24.37
CA PRO A 77 -4.41 4.04 24.83
C PRO A 77 -3.89 3.80 26.25
N GLU A 78 -4.76 3.99 27.24
CA GLU A 78 -4.58 3.40 28.56
C GLU A 78 -4.66 1.89 28.32
N GLU A 79 -3.50 1.24 28.18
CA GLU A 79 -3.42 -0.17 28.55
C GLU A 79 -3.75 -0.16 30.05
N GLU A 80 -5.00 -0.50 30.34
CA GLU A 80 -5.60 -0.54 31.66
C GLU A 80 -4.60 -1.19 32.62
N GLY A 81 -4.15 -0.41 33.60
CA GLY A 81 -3.54 -1.00 34.77
C GLY A 81 -4.55 -1.96 35.36
N GLU A 82 -4.25 -3.26 35.32
CA GLU A 82 -4.91 -4.26 36.15
C GLU A 82 -4.56 -3.98 37.63
N GLY A 83 -5.16 -2.92 38.17
CA GLY A 83 -5.37 -2.71 39.59
C GLY A 83 -6.86 -2.93 39.83
N GLY A 84 -7.22 -4.17 40.15
CA GLY A 84 -8.60 -4.63 40.28
C GLY A 84 -8.78 -5.70 41.35
N GLU A 85 -8.55 -5.32 42.62
CA GLU A 85 -9.36 -5.68 43.81
C GLU A 85 -9.84 -7.14 44.05
N GLN A 86 -9.27 -7.77 45.09
CA GLN A 86 -9.97 -8.30 46.30
C GLN A 86 -8.98 -8.88 47.31
#